data_AF-A0A7C3JVZ1-F1
#
_entry.id   AF-A0A7C3JVZ1-F1
#
_cell.length_a   1.000
_cell.length_b   1.000
_cell.length_c   1.000
_cell.angle_alpha   90.00
_cell.angle_beta   90.00
_cell.angle_gamma   90.00
#
_symmetry.space_group_name_H-M   'P 1'
#
loop_
_entity.id
_entity.type
_entity.pdbx_description
1 polymer ?
#
loop_
_entity_poly.entity_id
_entity_poly.type
_entity_poly.pdbx_seq_one_letter_code
_entity_poly.pdbx_strand_id
1 'polypeptide(L)' 'MLSELDNDILTRVGPGTPMGNLLRRYWMPALLSSEVPEPDSPPVRVRL' A
#
# COMPACT_ATOMS: atom_id res chain seq x y z
N MET A 1 10.38 -23.38 4.33
CA MET A 1 9.28 -22.61 3.70
C MET A 1 8.13 -22.56 4.70
N LEU A 2 7.34 -21.48 4.73
CA LEU A 2 6.17 -21.37 5.63
C LEU A 2 5.04 -22.33 5.24
N SER A 3 4.09 -22.56 6.14
CA SER A 3 2.88 -23.32 5.83
C SER A 3 1.99 -22.57 4.82
N GLU A 4 1.10 -23.30 4.15
CA GLU A 4 0.12 -22.69 3.24
C GLU A 4 -0.76 -21.65 3.96
N LEU A 5 -1.24 -22.00 5.16
CA LEU A 5 -2.05 -21.11 6.00
C LEU A 5 -1.31 -19.82 6.36
N ASP A 6 -0.04 -19.93 6.77
CA ASP A 6 0.76 -18.75 7.12
C ASP A 6 0.97 -17.84 5.90
N ASN A 7 1.23 -18.45 4.73
CA ASN A 7 1.36 -17.68 3.49
C ASN A 7 0.04 -16.95 3.16
N ASP A 8 -1.11 -17.60 3.29
CA ASP A 8 -2.40 -16.97 3.02
C ASP A 8 -2.69 -15.81 3.99
N ILE A 9 -2.38 -15.97 5.28
CA ILE A 9 -2.52 -14.88 6.26
C ILE A 9 -1.63 -13.70 5.87
N LEU A 10 -0.35 -13.96 5.55
CA LEU A 10 0.66 -12.92 5.36
C LEU A 10 0.57 -12.19 4.00
N THR A 11 0.04 -12.83 2.97
CA THR A 11 0.12 -12.30 1.59
C THR A 11 -1.19 -11.71 1.07
N ARG A 12 -2.35 -12.06 1.65
CA ARG A 12 -3.65 -11.50 1.24
C ARG A 12 -3.85 -10.13 1.87
N VAL A 13 -3.85 -9.07 1.06
CA VAL A 13 -3.91 -7.66 1.53
C VAL A 13 -5.18 -6.89 1.13
N GLY A 14 -6.17 -7.59 0.59
CA GLY A 14 -7.45 -7.00 0.19
C GLY A 14 -8.27 -6.44 1.36
N PRO A 15 -9.39 -5.77 1.09
CA PRO A 15 -10.31 -5.32 2.13
C PRO A 15 -10.75 -6.48 3.04
N GLY A 16 -10.70 -6.27 4.36
CA GLY A 16 -11.16 -7.26 5.35
C GLY A 16 -10.18 -8.40 5.66
N THR A 17 -9.05 -8.51 4.95
CA THR A 17 -8.04 -9.53 5.29
C THR A 17 -7.20 -9.10 6.49
N PRO A 18 -6.60 -10.04 7.26
CA PRO A 18 -5.75 -9.69 8.40
C PRO A 18 -4.64 -8.71 8.03
N MET A 19 -3.88 -9.00 6.97
CA MET A 19 -2.79 -8.13 6.52
C MET A 19 -3.27 -6.86 5.84
N GLY A 20 -4.41 -6.89 5.15
CA GLY A 20 -5.04 -5.69 4.63
C GLY A 20 -5.43 -4.71 5.74
N ASN A 21 -6.00 -5.23 6.84
CA ASN A 21 -6.34 -4.43 8.03
C ASN A 21 -5.10 -3.95 8.78
N LEU A 22 -4.01 -4.72 8.76
CA LEU A 22 -2.74 -4.32 9.34
C LEU A 22 -2.11 -3.16 8.56
N LEU A 23 -1.96 -3.28 7.25
CA LEU A 23 -1.29 -2.28 6.41
C LEU A 23 -1.98 -0.90 6.46
N ARG A 24 -3.31 -0.87 6.59
CA ARG A 24 -4.11 0.37 6.74
C ARG A 24 -3.81 1.16 8.03
N ARG A 25 -3.06 0.58 8.98
CA ARG A 25 -2.62 1.25 10.21
C ARG A 25 -1.28 1.97 10.05
N TYR A 26 -0.63 1.83 8.90
CA TYR A 26 0.69 2.39 8.62
C TYR A 26 0.64 3.36 7.43
N TRP A 27 1.63 4.25 7.39
CA TRP A 27 1.84 5.12 6.24
C TRP A 27 2.30 4.31 5.04
N MET A 28 1.62 4.53 3.90
CA MET A 28 2.00 3.95 2.61
C MET A 28 2.51 5.05 1.68
N PRO A 29 3.66 4.85 1.02
CA PRO A 29 4.09 5.74 -0.06
C PRO A 29 3.03 5.76 -1.17
N ALA A 30 2.59 6.95 -1.56
CA ALA A 30 1.54 7.13 -2.58
C ALA A 30 2.10 7.44 -3.97
N LEU A 31 3.26 8.10 -4.03
CA LEU A 31 3.95 8.51 -5.26
C LEU A 31 5.42 8.85 -4.94
N LEU A 32 6.25 8.95 -5.98
CA LEU A 32 7.63 9.39 -5.93
C LEU A 32 7.73 10.91 -5.98
N SER A 33 8.75 11.48 -5.33
CA SER A 33 8.99 12.93 -5.39
C SER A 33 9.22 13.43 -6.82
N SER A 34 9.82 12.62 -7.69
CA SER A 34 10.05 12.97 -9.11
C SER A 34 8.76 13.06 -9.94
N GLU A 35 7.64 12.54 -9.45
CA GLU A 35 6.33 12.68 -10.08
C GLU A 35 5.69 14.06 -9.79
N VAL A 36 6.27 14.84 -8.87
CA VAL A 36 5.95 16.25 -8.59
C VAL A 36 7.22 17.07 -8.78
N PRO A 37 7.58 17.40 -10.03
CA PRO A 37 8.93 17.86 -10.37
C PRO A 37 9.28 19.25 -9.78
N GLU A 38 8.28 20.14 -9.66
CA GLU A 38 8.48 21.52 -9.22
C GLU A 38 7.38 21.98 -8.25
N PRO A 39 7.63 23.03 -7.43
CA PRO A 39 6.57 23.70 -6.67
C PRO A 39 5.39 24.09 -7.58
N ASP A 40 4.17 23.95 -7.06
CA ASP A 40 2.92 24.28 -7.77
C ASP A 40 2.63 23.44 -9.04
N SER A 41 3.27 22.27 -9.18
CA SER A 41 2.92 21.29 -10.23
C SER A 41 1.43 20.88 -10.16
N PRO A 42 0.82 20.49 -11.29
CA PRO A 42 -0.55 19.98 -11.29
C PRO A 42 -0.75 18.80 -10.32
N PRO A 43 -1.92 18.67 -9.68
CA PRO A 43 -2.19 17.55 -8.77
C PRO A 43 -2.08 16.19 -9.46
N VAL A 44 -1.38 15.25 -8.82
CA VAL A 44 -1.30 13.85 -9.25
C VAL A 44 -2.42 13.06 -8.59
N ARG A 45 -3.25 12.37 -9.41
CA ARG A 45 -4.33 11.53 -8.89
C ARG A 45 -3.79 10.14 -8.52
N VAL A 46 -3.98 9.74 -7.26
CA VAL A 46 -3.57 8.42 -6.75
C VAL A 46 -4.78 7.65 -6.25
N ARG A 47 -4.75 6.31 -6.41
CA ARG A 47 -5.68 5.38 -5.76
C ARG A 47 -4.86 4.35 -4.98
N LEU A 48 -5.07 4.32 -3.67
CA LEU A 48 -4.46 3.36 -2.74
C LEU A 48 -5.36 2.12 -2.55
#